data_AF-A0A0P0M1B0-F1
#
_entry.id   AF-A0A0P0M1B0-F1
#
_cell.length_a   1.000
_cell.length_b   1.000
_cell.length_c   1.000
_cell.angle_alpha   90.00
_cell.angle_beta   90.00
_cell.angle_gamma   90.00
#
_symmetry.space_group_name_H-M   'P 1'
#
loop_
_entity.id
_entity.type
_entity.pdbx_description
1 polymer ?
#
loop_
_entity_poly.entity_id
_entity_poly.type
_entity_poly.pdbx_seq_one_letter_code
_entity_poly.pdbx_strand_id
1 'polypeptide(L)'
;MYVHIMNIEEKLTTSIISAIKTLYGQDVPGKMVQLQKTKKEFEGHLTLVVFPFLKMSKKGPEQTAQEIGGYLKEHAPELVSAYNAVKGFLNLTIASDCWIELLNSIQAAPEYGIEKATENSPLVMIEYSSPNTNKPLHLGHVRNNLLGNALANVMAANGNKVVKTNIVNDRGIHICKSMLAWLKYGNGETPESSGKKGDHLIGDYYVAFDKHYKAEVKELTVQYQAEGLNEEEAKAKAEANSPLMLEAREMLRKWEANDPEIRALWKKMNDWVYADSMKRIR
;
A
#
# COMPACT_ATOMS: atom_id res chain seq x y z
N MET A 1 -19.72 4.37 24.80
CA MET A 1 -20.41 3.07 24.83
C MET A 1 -20.17 2.44 23.46
N TYR A 2 -19.25 1.48 23.35
CA TYR A 2 -19.03 0.77 22.09
C TYR A 2 -20.29 -0.03 21.80
N VAL A 3 -21.03 0.34 20.76
CA VAL A 3 -22.11 -0.50 20.25
C VAL A 3 -21.40 -1.66 19.56
N HIS A 4 -21.34 -2.81 20.22
CA HIS A 4 -20.87 -4.03 19.57
C HIS A 4 -21.96 -4.42 18.57
N ILE A 5 -21.79 -4.00 17.31
CA ILE A 5 -22.71 -4.35 16.23
C ILE A 5 -22.48 -5.82 15.92
N MET A 6 -23.34 -6.68 16.45
CA MET A 6 -23.29 -8.10 16.14
C MET A 6 -23.52 -8.31 14.65
N ASN A 7 -22.56 -8.94 13.99
CA ASN A 7 -22.71 -9.31 12.59
C ASN A 7 -23.78 -10.42 12.46
N ILE A 8 -24.44 -10.49 11.31
CA ILE A 8 -25.41 -11.53 10.94
C ILE A 8 -24.85 -12.94 11.18
N GLU A 9 -23.55 -13.15 10.90
CA GLU A 9 -22.87 -14.42 11.15
C GLU A 9 -22.81 -14.80 12.64
N GLU A 10 -22.68 -13.83 13.54
CA GLU A 10 -22.66 -14.07 15.00
C GLU A 10 -24.06 -14.41 15.52
N LYS A 11 -25.09 -13.70 15.04
CA LYS A 11 -26.50 -14.02 15.32
C LYS A 11 -26.83 -15.44 14.84
N LEU A 12 -26.46 -15.78 13.61
CA LEU A 12 -26.63 -17.13 13.06
C LEU A 12 -25.89 -18.18 13.87
N THR A 13 -24.63 -17.92 14.24
CA THR A 13 -23.84 -18.85 15.04
C THR A 13 -24.53 -19.17 16.36
N THR A 14 -25.05 -18.14 17.03
CA THR A 14 -25.80 -18.30 18.29
C THR A 14 -27.06 -19.14 18.09
N SER A 15 -27.86 -18.84 17.05
CA SER A 15 -29.08 -19.59 16.74
C SER A 15 -28.80 -21.04 16.34
N ILE A 16 -27.71 -21.31 15.62
CA ILE A 16 -27.28 -22.66 15.24
C ILE A 16 -26.83 -23.46 16.46
N ILE A 17 -26.07 -22.87 17.39
CA ILE A 17 -25.70 -23.52 18.64
C ILE A 17 -26.96 -23.88 19.45
N SER A 18 -27.93 -22.96 19.53
CA SER A 18 -29.23 -23.23 20.16
C SER A 18 -29.98 -24.38 19.49
N ALA A 19 -30.01 -24.39 18.15
CA ALA A 19 -30.63 -25.47 17.37
C ALA A 19 -29.99 -26.83 17.69
N ILE A 20 -28.67 -26.91 17.70
CA ILE A 20 -27.94 -28.15 18.00
C ILE A 20 -28.24 -28.62 19.43
N LYS A 21 -28.29 -27.68 20.39
CA LYS A 21 -28.62 -27.99 21.78
C LYS A 21 -30.05 -28.52 21.92
N THR A 22 -31.02 -27.86 21.29
CA THR A 22 -32.43 -28.27 21.37
C THR A 22 -32.71 -29.57 20.62
N LEU A 23 -32.18 -29.73 19.40
CA LEU A 23 -32.45 -30.89 18.56
C LEU A 23 -31.68 -32.13 19.02
N TYR A 24 -30.44 -31.96 19.50
CA TYR A 24 -29.51 -33.06 19.73
C TYR A 24 -29.00 -33.15 21.18
N GLY A 25 -29.34 -32.19 22.05
CA GLY A 25 -28.94 -32.21 23.45
C GLY A 25 -27.43 -32.01 23.66
N GLN A 26 -26.74 -31.39 22.70
CA GLN A 26 -25.28 -31.21 22.73
C GLN A 26 -24.93 -29.71 22.74
N ASP A 27 -23.98 -29.34 23.59
CA ASP A 27 -23.35 -28.01 23.55
C ASP A 27 -22.12 -28.06 22.63
N VAL A 28 -22.00 -27.10 21.73
CA VAL A 28 -20.87 -27.00 20.79
C VAL A 28 -20.21 -25.62 20.85
N PRO A 29 -18.87 -25.55 20.74
CA PRO A 29 -18.19 -24.27 20.68
C PRO A 29 -18.45 -23.59 19.33
N GLY A 30 -18.56 -22.26 19.31
CA GLY A 30 -18.87 -21.49 18.08
C GLY A 30 -17.92 -21.75 16.91
N LYS A 31 -16.64 -22.08 17.19
CA LYS A 31 -15.66 -22.49 16.16
C LYS A 31 -16.06 -23.75 15.34
N MET A 32 -16.98 -24.57 15.83
CA MET A 32 -17.52 -25.71 15.08
C MET A 32 -18.60 -25.28 14.07
N VAL A 33 -19.20 -24.11 14.25
CA VAL A 33 -20.16 -23.53 13.31
C VAL A 33 -19.39 -22.90 12.16
N GLN A 34 -19.31 -23.62 11.05
CA GLN A 34 -18.60 -23.19 9.86
C GLN A 34 -19.58 -22.61 8.85
N LEU A 35 -19.64 -21.28 8.82
CA LEU A 35 -20.40 -20.51 7.84
C LEU A 35 -19.47 -20.07 6.70
N GLN A 36 -19.99 -20.14 5.48
CA GLN A 36 -19.31 -19.65 4.28
C GLN A 36 -20.33 -18.96 3.36
N LYS A 37 -19.87 -18.13 2.43
CA LYS A 37 -20.75 -17.59 1.40
C LYS A 37 -21.34 -18.72 0.55
N THR A 38 -22.64 -18.67 0.32
CA THR A 38 -23.30 -19.62 -0.57
C THR A 38 -22.73 -19.49 -1.98
N LYS A 39 -22.47 -20.63 -2.62
CA LYS A 39 -21.95 -20.63 -4.00
C LYS A 39 -23.03 -20.11 -4.95
N LYS A 40 -22.63 -19.42 -6.01
CA LYS A 40 -23.55 -18.70 -6.92
C LYS A 40 -24.58 -19.61 -7.60
N GLU A 41 -24.28 -20.90 -7.74
CA GLU A 41 -25.17 -21.90 -8.31
C GLU A 41 -26.29 -22.38 -7.38
N PHE A 42 -26.27 -21.98 -6.10
CA PHE A 42 -27.30 -22.32 -5.12
C PHE A 42 -27.98 -21.06 -4.58
N GLU A 43 -29.24 -21.21 -4.18
CA GLU A 43 -30.00 -20.14 -3.56
C GLU A 43 -29.61 -20.01 -2.07
N GLY A 44 -29.40 -18.77 -1.61
CA GLY A 44 -28.99 -18.46 -0.24
C GLY A 44 -27.88 -17.42 -0.18
N HIS A 45 -27.65 -16.89 1.01
CA HIS A 45 -26.59 -15.91 1.29
C HIS A 45 -25.40 -16.56 2.00
N LEU A 46 -25.68 -17.40 3.01
CA LEU A 46 -24.69 -18.11 3.81
C LEU A 46 -25.00 -19.60 3.87
N THR A 47 -23.97 -20.43 3.93
CA THR A 47 -24.07 -21.87 3.97
C THR A 47 -23.42 -22.42 5.24
N LEU A 48 -24.17 -23.22 5.99
CA LEU A 48 -23.65 -24.01 7.10
C LEU A 48 -23.16 -25.37 6.60
N VAL A 49 -21.91 -25.69 6.94
CA VAL A 49 -21.33 -27.03 6.73
C VAL A 49 -21.76 -27.93 7.89
N VAL A 50 -22.64 -28.91 7.66
CA VAL A 50 -23.23 -29.71 8.78
C VAL A 50 -22.45 -30.97 9.15
N PHE A 51 -21.39 -31.31 8.41
CA PHE A 51 -20.55 -32.49 8.67
C PHE A 51 -20.01 -32.61 10.10
N PRO A 52 -19.61 -31.52 10.79
CA PRO A 52 -19.18 -31.58 12.19
C PRO A 52 -20.27 -32.11 13.15
N PHE A 53 -21.55 -31.97 12.78
CA PHE A 53 -22.69 -32.28 13.66
C PHE A 53 -23.29 -33.67 13.43
N LEU A 54 -22.82 -34.43 12.44
CA LEU A 54 -23.41 -35.74 12.09
C LEU A 54 -23.33 -36.76 13.23
N LYS A 55 -22.23 -36.73 13.99
CA LYS A 55 -22.09 -37.61 15.17
C LYS A 55 -23.11 -37.27 16.26
N MET A 56 -23.50 -36.01 16.35
CA MET A 56 -24.46 -35.51 17.35
C MET A 56 -25.89 -35.80 16.91
N SER A 57 -26.20 -35.56 15.63
CA SER A 57 -27.53 -35.82 15.07
C SER A 57 -27.83 -37.31 14.93
N LYS A 58 -26.79 -38.15 14.78
CA LYS A 58 -26.87 -39.57 14.44
C LYS A 58 -27.66 -39.84 13.15
N LYS A 59 -27.65 -38.86 12.24
CA LYS A 59 -28.43 -38.84 11.00
C LYS A 59 -27.53 -38.57 9.80
N GLY A 60 -28.07 -38.80 8.60
CA GLY A 60 -27.38 -38.46 7.36
C GLY A 60 -27.18 -36.93 7.21
N PRO A 61 -26.25 -36.50 6.34
CA PRO A 61 -25.97 -35.07 6.13
C PRO A 61 -27.18 -34.26 5.69
N GLU A 62 -27.97 -34.80 4.76
CA GLU A 62 -29.17 -34.15 4.24
C GLU A 62 -30.21 -33.94 5.34
N GLN A 63 -30.51 -34.99 6.11
CA GLN A 63 -31.49 -34.93 7.19
C GLN A 63 -31.04 -33.98 8.32
N THR A 64 -29.76 -33.99 8.66
CA THR A 64 -29.19 -33.07 9.66
C THR A 64 -29.34 -31.61 9.21
N ALA A 65 -29.04 -31.32 7.93
CA ALA A 65 -29.21 -29.99 7.36
C ALA A 65 -30.69 -29.56 7.36
N GLN A 66 -31.60 -30.46 6.97
CA GLN A 66 -33.03 -30.18 6.98
C GLN A 66 -33.57 -29.86 8.38
N GLU A 67 -33.14 -30.59 9.41
CA GLU A 67 -33.57 -30.37 10.79
C GLU A 67 -33.07 -29.04 11.35
N ILE A 68 -31.78 -28.73 11.15
CA ILE A 68 -31.21 -27.45 11.59
C ILE A 68 -31.89 -26.30 10.83
N GLY A 69 -32.05 -26.41 9.51
CA GLY A 69 -32.70 -25.39 8.69
C GLY A 69 -34.16 -25.15 9.08
N GLY A 70 -34.91 -26.23 9.30
CA GLY A 70 -36.31 -26.17 9.75
C GLY A 70 -36.43 -25.49 11.11
N TYR A 71 -35.59 -25.87 12.07
CA TYR A 71 -35.54 -25.23 13.38
C TYR A 71 -35.27 -23.73 13.28
N LEU A 72 -34.26 -23.32 12.49
CA LEU A 72 -33.91 -21.90 12.31
C LEU A 72 -35.06 -21.11 11.69
N LYS A 73 -35.74 -21.67 10.68
CA LYS A 73 -36.88 -21.01 10.03
C LYS A 73 -38.07 -20.84 10.98
N GLU A 74 -38.29 -21.80 11.87
CA GLU A 74 -39.41 -21.77 12.83
C GLU A 74 -39.12 -20.86 14.03
N HIS A 75 -37.90 -20.91 14.57
CA HIS A 75 -37.56 -20.26 15.84
C HIS A 75 -36.80 -18.94 15.67
N ALA A 76 -36.31 -18.63 14.47
CA ALA A 76 -35.66 -17.36 14.12
C ALA A 76 -36.06 -16.88 12.71
N PRO A 77 -37.36 -16.75 12.39
CA PRO A 77 -37.84 -16.31 11.07
C PRO A 77 -37.36 -14.91 10.67
N GLU A 78 -37.08 -14.04 11.65
CA GLU A 78 -36.48 -12.71 11.46
C GLU A 78 -35.01 -12.77 11.04
N LEU A 79 -34.36 -13.93 11.20
CA LEU A 79 -32.98 -14.16 10.81
C LEU A 79 -32.88 -14.99 9.53
N VAL A 80 -33.71 -16.04 9.39
CA VAL A 80 -33.70 -16.97 8.25
C VAL A 80 -35.10 -17.05 7.62
N SER A 81 -35.25 -16.50 6.42
CA SER A 81 -36.52 -16.51 5.68
C SER A 81 -36.75 -17.81 4.92
N ALA A 82 -35.68 -18.41 4.41
CA ALA A 82 -35.72 -19.67 3.67
C ALA A 82 -34.42 -20.45 3.84
N TYR A 83 -34.47 -21.73 3.51
CA TYR A 83 -33.29 -22.58 3.47
C TYR A 83 -33.47 -23.69 2.43
N ASN A 84 -32.35 -24.26 1.99
CA ASN A 84 -32.31 -25.50 1.23
C ASN A 84 -31.10 -26.33 1.67
N ALA A 85 -31.23 -27.64 1.61
CA ALA A 85 -30.12 -28.55 1.90
C ALA A 85 -29.66 -29.23 0.60
N VAL A 86 -28.34 -29.30 0.44
CA VAL A 86 -27.71 -29.95 -0.70
C VAL A 86 -26.52 -30.77 -0.20
N LYS A 87 -26.67 -32.09 -0.09
CA LYS A 87 -25.58 -33.03 0.22
C LYS A 87 -24.80 -32.67 1.49
N GLY A 88 -25.47 -32.20 2.53
CA GLY A 88 -24.83 -31.79 3.79
C GLY A 88 -24.32 -30.34 3.84
N PHE A 89 -24.70 -29.53 2.87
CA PHE A 89 -24.57 -28.07 2.91
C PHE A 89 -25.97 -27.47 3.11
N LEU A 90 -26.17 -26.78 4.22
CA LEU A 90 -27.41 -26.06 4.51
C LEU A 90 -27.25 -24.62 4.04
N ASN A 91 -27.85 -24.27 2.90
CA ASN A 91 -27.87 -22.92 2.38
C ASN A 91 -29.03 -22.14 3.03
N LEU A 92 -28.72 -20.95 3.53
CA LEU A 92 -29.62 -20.10 4.31
C LEU A 92 -29.86 -18.78 3.59
N THR A 93 -31.11 -18.41 3.43
CA THR A 93 -31.53 -17.09 2.98
C THR A 93 -31.81 -16.24 4.21
N ILE A 94 -30.94 -15.27 4.46
CA ILE A 94 -31.14 -14.26 5.51
C ILE A 94 -32.39 -13.42 5.24
N ALA A 95 -33.21 -13.21 6.28
CA ALA A 95 -34.41 -12.40 6.17
C ALA A 95 -34.09 -10.90 5.99
N SER A 96 -34.98 -10.17 5.32
CA SER A 96 -34.81 -8.73 5.05
C SER A 96 -34.71 -7.90 6.33
N ASP A 97 -35.47 -8.27 7.37
CA ASP A 97 -35.51 -7.55 8.65
C ASP A 97 -34.12 -7.50 9.30
N CYS A 98 -33.35 -8.59 9.21
CA CYS A 98 -31.98 -8.66 9.72
C CYS A 98 -31.04 -7.69 8.98
N TRP A 99 -31.18 -7.56 7.67
CA TRP A 99 -30.41 -6.58 6.88
C TRP A 99 -30.79 -5.14 7.23
N ILE A 100 -32.09 -4.87 7.37
CA ILE A 100 -32.59 -3.53 7.72
C ILE A 100 -32.10 -3.15 9.12
N GLU A 101 -32.16 -4.05 10.09
CA GLU A 101 -31.64 -3.85 11.44
C GLU A 101 -30.13 -3.54 11.40
N LEU A 102 -29.34 -4.33 10.66
CA LEU A 102 -27.91 -4.09 10.50
C LEU A 102 -27.64 -2.71 9.89
N LEU A 103 -28.30 -2.37 8.78
CA LEU A 103 -28.11 -1.08 8.11
C LEU A 103 -28.51 0.09 9.00
N ASN A 104 -29.60 -0.03 9.77
CA ASN A 104 -29.99 0.97 10.76
C ASN A 104 -28.94 1.11 11.87
N SER A 105 -28.35 0.01 12.34
CA SER A 105 -27.27 0.05 13.34
C SER A 105 -26.01 0.72 12.81
N ILE A 106 -25.65 0.46 11.54
CA ILE A 106 -24.53 1.10 10.84
C ILE A 106 -24.80 2.60 10.72
N GLN A 107 -26.00 2.98 10.28
CA GLN A 107 -26.40 4.38 10.12
C GLN A 107 -26.40 5.14 11.46
N ALA A 108 -26.77 4.48 12.55
CA ALA A 108 -26.74 5.05 13.90
C ALA A 108 -25.33 5.15 14.50
N ALA A 109 -24.31 4.58 13.86
CA ALA A 109 -22.92 4.59 14.30
C ALA A 109 -22.06 5.47 13.37
N PRO A 110 -21.83 6.76 13.70
CA PRO A 110 -21.10 7.69 12.82
C PRO A 110 -19.68 7.27 12.45
N GLU A 111 -19.06 6.44 13.28
CA GLU A 111 -17.70 5.92 13.10
C GLU A 111 -17.71 4.41 12.80
N TYR A 112 -18.78 3.90 12.20
CA TYR A 112 -18.84 2.50 11.78
C TYR A 112 -17.62 2.12 10.94
N GLY A 113 -17.01 0.97 11.27
CA GLY A 113 -15.81 0.49 10.60
C GLY A 113 -14.53 1.25 10.96
N ILE A 114 -14.58 2.16 11.95
CA ILE A 114 -13.40 2.86 12.46
C ILE A 114 -13.17 2.48 13.93
N GLU A 115 -12.03 1.87 14.18
CA GLU A 115 -11.48 1.69 15.52
C GLU A 115 -10.47 2.82 15.79
N LYS A 116 -10.68 3.56 16.87
CA LYS A 116 -9.78 4.65 17.27
C LYS A 116 -8.55 4.09 17.98
N ALA A 117 -7.39 4.64 17.64
CA ALA A 117 -6.16 4.34 18.35
C ALA A 117 -6.24 4.80 19.82
N THR A 118 -5.72 3.96 20.71
CA THR A 118 -5.60 4.21 22.15
C THR A 118 -4.13 4.37 22.55
N GLU A 119 -3.85 4.65 23.82
CA GLU A 119 -2.48 4.74 24.31
C GLU A 119 -1.68 3.45 24.11
N ASN A 120 -2.35 2.29 24.14
CA ASN A 120 -1.76 0.97 23.97
C ASN A 120 -1.74 0.48 22.52
N SER A 121 -2.29 1.26 21.59
CA SER A 121 -2.33 0.87 20.18
C SER A 121 -0.93 0.73 19.57
N PRO A 122 -0.73 -0.27 18.68
CA PRO A 122 0.53 -0.45 17.99
C PRO A 122 0.87 0.76 17.12
N LEU A 123 2.16 1.09 17.07
CA LEU A 123 2.72 2.12 16.20
C LEU A 123 3.08 1.51 14.86
N VAL A 124 2.58 2.10 13.77
CA VAL A 124 2.86 1.69 12.40
C VAL A 124 3.44 2.89 11.65
N MET A 125 4.67 2.74 11.17
CA MET A 125 5.30 3.72 10.29
C MET A 125 5.08 3.31 8.83
N ILE A 126 4.61 4.24 8.01
CA ILE A 126 4.37 4.02 6.58
C ILE A 126 5.19 5.03 5.81
N GLU A 127 6.20 4.54 5.11
CA GLU A 127 7.00 5.30 4.16
C GLU A 127 6.35 5.27 2.78
N TYR A 128 6.17 6.43 2.17
CA TYR A 128 5.74 6.55 0.78
C TYR A 128 6.18 7.88 0.15
N SER A 129 5.96 8.00 -1.16
CA SER A 129 6.48 9.04 -2.04
C SER A 129 7.97 8.91 -2.31
N SER A 130 8.81 9.11 -1.30
CA SER A 130 10.28 9.05 -1.30
C SER A 130 10.93 9.50 -2.62
N PRO A 131 10.63 10.73 -3.12
CA PRO A 131 11.12 11.18 -4.42
C PRO A 131 12.60 11.57 -4.36
N ASN A 132 13.25 11.58 -5.52
CA ASN A 132 14.58 12.16 -5.66
C ASN A 132 14.47 13.68 -5.85
N THR A 133 15.42 14.46 -5.31
CA THR A 133 15.39 15.93 -5.43
C THR A 133 15.78 16.45 -6.82
N ASN A 134 16.39 15.61 -7.65
CA ASN A 134 16.92 16.00 -8.96
C ASN A 134 15.93 15.82 -10.12
N LYS A 135 14.66 15.47 -9.86
CA LYS A 135 13.64 15.26 -10.89
C LYS A 135 12.26 15.75 -10.44
N PRO A 136 11.48 16.36 -11.33
CA PRO A 136 10.11 16.74 -11.02
C PRO A 136 9.22 15.51 -10.81
N LEU A 137 8.20 15.65 -9.95
CA LEU A 137 7.20 14.62 -9.74
C LEU A 137 6.33 14.44 -11.00
N HIS A 138 6.34 13.24 -11.58
CA HIS A 138 5.42 12.81 -12.65
C HIS A 138 4.33 11.84 -12.17
N LEU A 139 3.39 11.48 -13.05
CA LEU A 139 2.24 10.60 -12.79
C LEU A 139 2.62 9.26 -12.12
N GLY A 140 3.83 8.75 -12.36
CA GLY A 140 4.33 7.53 -11.72
C GLY A 140 4.40 7.63 -10.20
N HIS A 141 4.70 8.82 -9.66
CA HIS A 141 4.72 9.07 -8.21
C HIS A 141 3.32 9.13 -7.61
N VAL A 142 2.30 9.53 -8.39
CA VAL A 142 0.91 9.61 -7.92
C VAL A 142 0.43 8.25 -7.44
N ARG A 143 0.78 7.17 -8.14
CA ARG A 143 0.48 5.79 -7.70
C ARG A 143 1.03 5.52 -6.30
N ASN A 144 2.32 5.78 -6.06
CA ASN A 144 2.95 5.52 -4.77
C ASN A 144 2.31 6.39 -3.67
N ASN A 145 2.10 7.68 -3.95
CA ASN A 145 1.46 8.62 -3.03
C ASN A 145 0.06 8.17 -2.61
N LEU A 146 -0.78 7.77 -3.57
CA LEU A 146 -2.14 7.33 -3.30
C LEU A 146 -2.16 6.00 -2.53
N LEU A 147 -1.32 5.04 -2.91
CA LEU A 147 -1.25 3.74 -2.22
C LEU A 147 -0.77 3.89 -0.77
N GLY A 148 0.30 4.66 -0.56
CA GLY A 148 0.82 4.92 0.78
C GLY A 148 -0.18 5.66 1.66
N ASN A 149 -0.84 6.69 1.12
CA ASN A 149 -1.87 7.41 1.86
C ASN A 149 -3.11 6.54 2.16
N ALA A 150 -3.57 5.72 1.20
CA ALA A 150 -4.68 4.81 1.39
C ALA A 150 -4.36 3.77 2.48
N LEU A 151 -3.18 3.16 2.43
CA LEU A 151 -2.73 2.21 3.45
C LEU A 151 -2.68 2.89 4.83
N ALA A 152 -2.14 4.10 4.90
CA ALA A 152 -2.06 4.84 6.16
C ALA A 152 -3.44 5.15 6.75
N ASN A 153 -4.41 5.51 5.91
CA ASN A 153 -5.78 5.75 6.37
C ASN A 153 -6.47 4.46 6.81
N VAL A 154 -6.28 3.34 6.09
CA VAL A 154 -6.82 2.03 6.48
C VAL A 154 -6.22 1.55 7.81
N MET A 155 -4.91 1.70 8.01
CA MET A 155 -4.25 1.31 9.26
C MET A 155 -4.74 2.17 10.43
N ALA A 156 -4.89 3.48 10.22
CA ALA A 156 -5.43 4.39 11.24
C ALA A 156 -6.89 4.07 11.59
N ALA A 157 -7.70 3.73 10.58
CA ALA A 157 -9.09 3.30 10.78
C ALA A 157 -9.20 1.95 11.51
N ASN A 158 -8.15 1.13 11.52
CA ASN A 158 -8.08 -0.13 12.26
C ASN A 158 -7.32 0.02 13.60
N GLY A 159 -7.44 1.17 14.27
CA GLY A 159 -6.93 1.35 15.63
C GLY A 159 -5.42 1.50 15.78
N ASN A 160 -4.65 1.65 14.70
CA ASN A 160 -3.19 1.83 14.77
C ASN A 160 -2.82 3.30 14.97
N LYS A 161 -1.74 3.56 15.73
CA LYS A 161 -1.06 4.86 15.68
C LYS A 161 -0.24 4.91 14.40
N VAL A 162 -0.57 5.79 13.47
CA VAL A 162 0.11 5.85 12.17
C VAL A 162 1.03 7.05 12.09
N VAL A 163 2.30 6.79 11.75
CA VAL A 163 3.28 7.82 11.39
C VAL A 163 3.58 7.71 9.91
N LYS A 164 3.21 8.74 9.15
CA LYS A 164 3.55 8.85 7.73
C LYS A 164 4.95 9.43 7.62
N THR A 165 5.85 8.76 6.90
CA THR A 165 7.20 9.24 6.64
C THR A 165 7.47 9.34 5.15
N ASN A 166 8.37 10.23 4.77
CA ASN A 166 8.84 10.41 3.41
C ASN A 166 10.35 10.57 3.46
N ILE A 167 11.07 9.59 2.91
CA ILE A 167 12.52 9.64 2.84
C ILE A 167 12.89 10.24 1.49
N VAL A 168 13.12 11.55 1.48
CA VAL A 168 13.57 12.22 0.27
C VAL A 168 14.98 11.72 -0.05
N ASN A 169 15.15 11.17 -1.25
CA ASN A 169 16.45 10.71 -1.69
C ASN A 169 17.23 11.88 -2.29
N ASP A 170 17.92 12.59 -1.40
CA ASP A 170 18.76 13.73 -1.72
C ASP A 170 20.26 13.39 -1.66
N ARG A 171 20.61 12.10 -1.78
CA ARG A 171 21.98 11.61 -1.82
C ARG A 171 22.29 10.85 -3.11
N GLY A 172 23.53 10.99 -3.59
CA GLY A 172 24.13 10.07 -4.55
C GLY A 172 24.65 10.73 -5.82
N ILE A 173 25.21 9.91 -6.71
CA ILE A 173 25.92 10.38 -7.90
C ILE A 173 25.06 11.28 -8.80
N HIS A 174 23.76 11.03 -8.91
CA HIS A 174 22.87 11.82 -9.76
C HIS A 174 22.74 13.28 -9.29
N ILE A 175 22.90 13.54 -8.00
CA ILE A 175 22.87 14.89 -7.44
C ILE A 175 24.21 15.57 -7.68
N CYS A 176 25.31 14.85 -7.47
CA CYS A 176 26.66 15.34 -7.81
C CYS A 176 26.79 15.68 -9.30
N LYS A 177 26.18 14.90 -10.20
CA LYS A 177 26.10 15.22 -11.63
C LYS A 177 25.45 16.59 -11.88
N SER A 178 24.31 16.84 -11.23
CA SER A 178 23.56 18.09 -11.38
C SER A 178 24.32 19.27 -10.78
N MET A 179 24.91 19.09 -9.59
CA MET A 179 25.78 20.08 -8.94
C MET A 179 27.00 20.44 -9.79
N LEU A 180 27.69 19.44 -10.35
CA LEU A 180 28.87 19.66 -11.17
C LEU A 180 28.52 20.36 -12.48
N ALA A 181 27.44 19.97 -13.14
CA ALA A 181 26.98 20.66 -14.33
C ALA A 181 26.56 22.11 -14.04
N TRP A 182 25.92 22.38 -12.90
CA TRP A 182 25.61 23.75 -12.48
C TRP A 182 26.89 24.58 -12.25
N LEU A 183 27.90 24.01 -11.58
CA LEU A 183 29.18 24.69 -11.36
C LEU A 183 29.91 25.02 -12.67
N LYS A 184 29.94 24.07 -13.63
CA LYS A 184 30.68 24.24 -14.89
C LYS A 184 29.94 25.06 -15.93
N TYR A 185 28.61 24.93 -15.99
CA TYR A 185 27.81 25.41 -17.12
C TYR A 185 26.67 26.35 -16.72
N GLY A 186 26.38 26.48 -15.43
CA GLY A 186 25.23 27.23 -14.94
C GLY A 186 25.46 28.72 -14.74
N ASN A 187 26.70 29.21 -14.73
CA ASN A 187 27.03 30.64 -14.62
C ASN A 187 26.32 31.37 -13.45
N GLY A 188 26.08 30.66 -12.34
CA GLY A 188 25.40 31.21 -11.17
C GLY A 188 23.86 31.30 -11.29
N GLU A 189 23.25 30.66 -12.30
CA GLU A 189 21.80 30.64 -12.48
C GLU A 189 21.08 30.09 -11.23
N THR A 190 19.94 30.69 -10.92
CA THR A 190 19.07 30.36 -9.78
C THR A 190 17.64 30.16 -10.26
N PRO A 191 16.75 29.55 -9.45
CA PRO A 191 15.32 29.50 -9.76
C PRO A 191 14.74 30.90 -10.05
N GLU A 192 15.18 31.90 -9.30
CA GLU A 192 14.74 33.29 -9.44
C GLU A 192 15.20 33.90 -10.77
N SER A 193 16.48 33.71 -11.14
CA SER A 193 17.01 34.29 -12.38
C SER A 193 16.52 33.56 -13.64
N SER A 194 16.20 32.27 -13.53
CA SER A 194 15.73 31.45 -14.65
C SER A 194 14.20 31.50 -14.82
N GLY A 195 13.46 31.92 -13.80
CA GLY A 195 12.00 31.81 -13.74
C GLY A 195 11.50 30.36 -13.64
N LYS A 196 12.38 29.39 -13.44
CA LYS A 196 12.05 27.96 -13.31
C LYS A 196 11.92 27.56 -11.86
N LYS A 197 11.17 26.49 -11.62
CA LYS A 197 11.11 25.84 -10.31
C LYS A 197 12.42 25.11 -10.03
N GLY A 198 12.79 25.00 -8.75
CA GLY A 198 14.05 24.38 -8.34
C GLY A 198 14.23 22.94 -8.83
N ASP A 199 13.17 22.12 -8.76
CA ASP A 199 13.18 20.74 -9.27
C ASP A 199 13.40 20.66 -10.80
N HIS A 200 12.81 21.59 -11.55
CA HIS A 200 12.96 21.69 -13.00
C HIS A 200 14.37 22.19 -13.37
N LEU A 201 14.85 23.23 -12.67
CA LEU A 201 16.17 23.80 -12.90
C LEU A 201 17.27 22.76 -12.65
N ILE A 202 17.21 22.04 -11.52
CA ILE A 202 18.18 20.98 -11.23
C ILE A 202 18.06 19.83 -12.24
N GLY A 203 16.83 19.50 -12.65
CA GLY A 203 16.58 18.54 -13.72
C GLY A 203 17.26 18.93 -15.04
N ASP A 204 17.26 20.21 -15.40
CA ASP A 204 17.96 20.70 -16.60
C ASP A 204 19.47 20.49 -16.49
N TYR A 205 20.07 20.72 -15.33
CA TYR A 205 21.49 20.47 -15.11
C TYR A 205 21.85 18.97 -15.10
N TYR A 206 20.95 18.11 -14.65
CA TYR A 206 21.10 16.67 -14.83
C TYR A 206 21.15 16.29 -16.32
N VAL A 207 20.25 16.86 -17.13
CA VAL A 207 20.23 16.65 -18.59
C VAL A 207 21.47 17.25 -19.26
N ALA A 208 21.91 18.43 -18.83
CA ALA A 208 23.13 19.07 -19.31
C ALA A 208 24.37 18.20 -19.03
N PHE A 209 24.49 17.65 -17.82
CA PHE A 209 25.55 16.70 -17.47
C PHE A 209 25.57 15.53 -18.45
N ASP A 210 24.43 14.86 -18.64
CA ASP A 210 24.36 13.66 -19.49
C ASP A 210 24.65 14.00 -20.97
N LYS A 211 24.31 15.21 -21.43
CA LYS A 211 24.69 15.70 -22.78
C LYS A 211 26.21 15.86 -22.92
N HIS A 212 26.86 16.56 -21.98
CA HIS A 212 28.31 16.76 -22.00
C HIS A 212 29.07 15.45 -21.81
N TYR A 213 28.62 14.60 -20.89
CA TYR A 213 29.17 13.27 -20.67
C TYR A 213 29.15 12.40 -21.93
N LYS A 214 28.01 12.36 -22.64
CA LYS A 214 27.91 11.58 -23.89
C LYS A 214 28.83 12.10 -25.00
N ALA A 215 29.00 13.41 -25.10
CA ALA A 215 29.92 14.00 -26.06
C ALA A 215 31.38 13.63 -25.73
N GLU A 216 31.77 13.76 -24.45
CA GLU A 216 33.11 13.40 -23.96
C GLU A 216 33.41 11.91 -24.17
N VAL A 217 32.47 11.02 -23.81
CA VAL A 217 32.62 9.57 -24.02
C VAL A 217 32.76 9.26 -25.51
N LYS A 218 32.02 9.93 -26.39
CA LYS A 218 32.13 9.73 -27.84
C LYS A 218 33.53 10.12 -28.35
N GLU A 219 34.05 11.25 -27.91
CA GLU A 219 35.40 11.71 -28.29
C GLU A 219 36.49 10.75 -27.79
N LEU A 220 36.42 10.33 -26.53
CA LEU A 220 37.34 9.36 -25.94
C LEU A 220 37.25 7.99 -26.62
N THR A 221 36.04 7.56 -26.99
CA THR A 221 35.85 6.28 -27.71
C THR A 221 36.57 6.32 -29.06
N VAL A 222 36.47 7.43 -29.81
CA VAL A 222 37.19 7.60 -31.09
C VAL A 222 38.71 7.58 -30.87
N GLN A 223 39.20 8.23 -29.82
CA GLN A 223 40.63 8.21 -29.47
C GLN A 223 41.11 6.79 -29.16
N TYR A 224 40.38 6.05 -28.33
CA TYR A 224 40.75 4.67 -27.96
C TYR A 224 40.61 3.68 -29.12
N GLN A 225 39.68 3.89 -30.05
CA GLN A 225 39.62 3.13 -31.30
C GLN A 225 40.87 3.39 -32.16
N ALA A 226 41.33 4.65 -32.24
CA ALA A 226 42.57 4.99 -32.95
C ALA A 226 43.82 4.40 -32.27
N GLU A 227 43.78 4.13 -30.96
CA GLU A 227 44.80 3.38 -30.21
C GLU A 227 44.74 1.86 -30.44
N GLY A 228 43.77 1.37 -31.23
CA GLY A 228 43.66 -0.04 -31.63
C GLY A 228 42.69 -0.87 -30.80
N LEU A 229 41.90 -0.27 -29.90
CA LEU A 229 40.82 -0.98 -29.20
C LEU A 229 39.62 -1.20 -30.13
N ASN A 230 38.90 -2.30 -29.92
CA ASN A 230 37.61 -2.49 -30.59
C ASN A 230 36.55 -1.54 -30.00
N GLU A 231 35.40 -1.39 -30.69
CA GLU A 231 34.37 -0.42 -30.30
C GLU A 231 33.82 -0.62 -28.88
N GLU A 232 33.62 -1.86 -28.46
CA GLU A 232 33.07 -2.17 -27.14
C GLU A 232 34.07 -1.86 -26.03
N GLU A 233 35.33 -2.27 -26.21
CA GLU A 233 36.43 -2.00 -25.26
C GLU A 233 36.75 -0.50 -25.18
N ALA A 234 36.79 0.18 -26.32
CA ALA A 234 37.03 1.62 -26.39
C ALA A 234 35.95 2.40 -25.65
N LYS A 235 34.68 2.01 -25.84
CA LYS A 235 33.55 2.64 -25.15
C LYS A 235 33.59 2.39 -23.65
N ALA A 236 33.85 1.15 -23.21
CA ALA A 236 33.98 0.83 -21.79
C ALA A 236 35.13 1.61 -21.13
N LYS A 237 36.28 1.72 -21.82
CA LYS A 237 37.42 2.52 -21.37
C LYS A 237 37.08 4.00 -21.32
N ALA A 238 36.34 4.53 -22.29
CA ALA A 238 35.87 5.92 -22.32
C ALA A 238 34.92 6.25 -21.16
N GLU A 239 33.94 5.37 -20.88
CA GLU A 239 33.02 5.55 -19.75
C GLU A 239 33.74 5.45 -18.40
N ALA A 240 34.78 4.61 -18.28
CA ALA A 240 35.58 4.48 -17.08
C ALA A 240 36.50 5.69 -16.82
N ASN A 241 37.03 6.29 -17.89
CA ASN A 241 38.03 7.36 -17.82
C ASN A 241 37.50 8.76 -18.12
N SER A 242 36.19 8.92 -18.34
CA SER A 242 35.52 10.21 -18.51
C SER A 242 35.92 11.18 -17.38
N PRO A 243 36.66 12.27 -17.67
CA PRO A 243 36.99 13.29 -16.69
C PRO A 243 35.76 13.82 -15.96
N LEU A 244 34.67 14.07 -16.68
CA LEU A 244 33.43 14.59 -16.10
C LEU A 244 32.81 13.62 -15.09
N MET A 245 32.83 12.31 -15.36
CA MET A 245 32.34 11.29 -14.42
C MET A 245 33.28 11.10 -13.24
N LEU A 246 34.59 11.16 -13.45
CA LEU A 246 35.59 11.08 -12.39
C LEU A 246 35.45 12.26 -11.41
N GLU A 247 35.26 13.48 -11.93
CA GLU A 247 34.96 14.67 -11.11
C GLU A 247 33.66 14.51 -10.33
N ALA A 248 32.59 13.97 -10.94
CA ALA A 248 31.33 13.75 -10.24
C ALA A 248 31.46 12.69 -9.12
N ARG A 249 32.25 11.63 -9.34
CA ARG A 249 32.57 10.62 -8.31
C ARG A 249 33.41 11.21 -7.18
N GLU A 250 34.35 12.08 -7.51
CA GLU A 250 35.16 12.77 -6.51
C GLU A 250 34.32 13.73 -5.66
N MET A 251 33.42 14.48 -6.30
CA MET A 251 32.43 15.30 -5.59
C MET A 251 31.58 14.46 -4.65
N LEU A 252 31.17 13.25 -5.05
CA LEU A 252 30.44 12.33 -4.17
C LEU A 252 31.27 11.91 -2.96
N ARG A 253 32.55 11.54 -3.15
CA ARG A 253 33.46 11.20 -2.04
C ARG A 253 33.62 12.37 -1.06
N LYS A 254 33.81 13.58 -1.58
CA LYS A 254 33.88 14.81 -0.76
C LYS A 254 32.58 15.05 0.01
N TRP A 255 31.44 14.86 -0.63
CA TRP A 255 30.14 14.95 0.03
C TRP A 255 30.02 13.95 1.19
N GLU A 256 30.44 12.69 0.97
CA GLU A 256 30.44 11.63 1.99
C GLU A 256 31.42 11.92 3.14
N ALA A 257 32.53 12.59 2.84
CA ALA A 257 33.51 13.06 3.83
C ALA A 257 33.07 14.34 4.57
N ASN A 258 31.86 14.86 4.31
CA ASN A 258 31.33 16.11 4.87
C ASN A 258 32.17 17.34 4.54
N ASP A 259 32.74 17.39 3.33
CA ASP A 259 33.41 18.59 2.83
C ASP A 259 32.47 19.82 2.91
N PRO A 260 32.87 20.91 3.60
CA PRO A 260 32.00 22.05 3.84
C PRO A 260 31.49 22.74 2.57
N GLU A 261 32.31 22.83 1.52
CA GLU A 261 31.94 23.51 0.28
C GLU A 261 30.93 22.69 -0.51
N ILE A 262 31.19 21.38 -0.64
CA ILE A 262 30.29 20.47 -1.34
C ILE A 262 28.95 20.34 -0.58
N ARG A 263 28.97 20.30 0.75
CA ARG A 263 27.75 20.30 1.57
C ARG A 263 26.97 21.61 1.46
N ALA A 264 27.65 22.75 1.40
CA ALA A 264 26.99 24.05 1.21
C ALA A 264 26.31 24.15 -0.15
N LEU A 265 26.99 23.71 -1.23
CA LEU A 265 26.40 23.66 -2.57
C LEU A 265 25.20 22.71 -2.62
N TRP A 266 25.34 21.51 -2.07
CA TRP A 266 24.27 20.53 -1.98
C TRP A 266 23.05 21.09 -1.25
N LYS A 267 23.27 21.73 -0.10
CA LYS A 267 22.20 22.36 0.69
C LYS A 267 21.51 23.46 -0.12
N LYS A 268 22.28 24.36 -0.74
CA LYS A 268 21.76 25.44 -1.57
C LYS A 268 20.84 24.90 -2.68
N MET A 269 21.27 23.87 -3.39
CA MET A 269 20.47 23.29 -4.47
C MET A 269 19.22 22.56 -3.94
N ASN A 270 19.34 21.79 -2.86
CA ASN A 270 18.18 21.13 -2.27
C ASN A 270 17.17 22.11 -1.69
N ASP A 271 17.60 23.23 -1.12
CA ASP A 271 16.70 24.27 -0.61
C ASP A 271 15.78 24.81 -1.73
N TRP A 272 16.27 24.89 -2.97
CA TRP A 272 15.46 25.25 -4.14
C TRP A 272 14.35 24.23 -4.43
N VAL A 273 14.63 22.95 -4.25
CA VAL A 273 13.66 21.86 -4.48
C VAL A 273 12.62 21.83 -3.36
N TYR A 274 13.07 21.94 -2.12
CA TYR A 274 12.20 21.87 -0.95
C TYR A 274 11.23 23.05 -0.87
N ALA A 275 11.65 24.25 -1.27
CA ALA A 275 10.80 25.43 -1.30
C ALA A 275 9.54 25.25 -2.20
N ASP A 276 9.65 24.49 -3.30
CA ASP A 276 8.51 24.20 -4.19
C ASP A 276 7.82 22.86 -3.88
N SER A 277 8.58 21.81 -3.59
CA SER A 277 8.09 20.43 -3.50
C SER A 277 7.36 20.10 -2.19
N MET A 278 7.76 20.72 -1.07
CA MET A 278 7.14 20.47 0.24
C MET A 278 5.67 20.90 0.31
N LYS A 279 5.22 21.79 -0.60
CA LYS A 279 3.81 22.17 -0.73
C LYS A 279 2.95 21.07 -1.37
N ARG A 280 3.55 20.10 -2.05
CA ARG A 280 2.87 19.09 -2.89
C ARG A 280 2.81 17.70 -2.26
N ILE A 281 3.66 17.45 -1.25
CA ILE A 281 3.84 16.13 -0.63
C ILE A 281 3.26 16.06 0.79
N ARG A 282 2.95 17.21 1.40
CA ARG A 282 2.11 17.30 2.60
C ARG A 282 0.63 17.20 2.22
#